data_AF-A0A2M9E4M8-F1
#
_entry.id   AF-A0A2M9E4M8-F1
#
_cell.length_a   1.000
_cell.length_b   1.000
_cell.length_c   1.000
_cell.angle_alpha   90.00
_cell.angle_beta   90.00
_cell.angle_gamma   90.00
#
_symmetry.space_group_name_H-M   'P 1'
#
loop_
_entity.id
_entity.type
_entity.pdbx_description
1 polymer ?
#
loop_
_entity_poly.entity_id
_entity_poly.type
_entity_poly.pdbx_seq_one_letter_code
_entity_poly.pdbx_strand_id
1 'polypeptide(L)'
;MRHPLNGLALGLAAALLAGAAGAQDIYQWKDARGVTHYSEAPPSGGEKYTHRRVTQSGASPAQAASTAAPATTATASAAGTGDPRAEQCRTARANIEALNGAGPVQQDDGSGNPRTLNDAERAAQLEFAQAAARAYCG
;
A
#
# COMPACT_ATOMS: atom_id res chain seq x y z
N MET A 1 39.12 52.78 19.04
CA MET A 1 37.98 53.73 19.15
C MET A 1 36.95 53.11 20.09
N ARG A 2 36.30 53.88 20.96
CA ARG A 2 35.32 53.37 21.95
C ARG A 2 33.91 53.71 21.44
N HIS A 3 33.07 52.71 21.22
CA HIS A 3 31.62 52.89 21.09
C HIS A 3 30.89 51.93 22.05
N PRO A 4 29.75 52.35 22.64
CA PRO A 4 29.27 51.81 23.90
C PRO A 4 28.30 50.63 23.76
N LEU A 5 28.08 49.93 24.88
CA LEU A 5 26.89 49.09 25.07
C LEU A 5 25.64 49.98 25.04
N ASN A 6 24.76 49.76 24.07
CA ASN A 6 23.30 49.85 24.27
C ASN A 6 22.59 49.19 23.09
N GLY A 7 21.92 48.07 23.35
CA GLY A 7 21.32 47.22 22.32
C GLY A 7 20.42 46.14 22.91
N LEU A 8 19.61 46.50 23.90
CA LEU A 8 18.62 45.61 24.51
C LEU A 8 17.41 45.49 23.58
N ALA A 9 17.35 44.44 22.76
CA ALA A 9 16.13 44.00 22.09
C ALA A 9 16.24 42.53 21.61
N LEU A 10 15.30 41.71 22.08
CA LEU A 10 14.75 40.49 21.45
C LEU A 10 15.76 39.61 20.68
N GLY A 11 16.23 38.48 21.22
CA GLY A 11 15.46 37.52 22.02
C GLY A 11 14.65 36.56 21.14
N LEU A 12 15.32 35.93 20.16
CA LEU A 12 15.04 34.61 19.61
C LEU A 12 13.56 34.19 19.40
N ALA A 13 12.82 34.92 18.57
CA ALA A 13 11.46 34.54 18.16
C ALA A 13 11.46 33.65 16.91
N ALA A 14 12.06 32.45 17.00
CA ALA A 14 11.90 31.42 15.98
C ALA A 14 10.49 30.80 16.08
N ALA A 15 9.50 31.49 15.53
CA ALA A 15 8.12 31.03 15.47
C ALA A 15 8.00 29.82 14.54
N LEU A 16 8.15 28.63 15.12
CA LEU A 16 7.79 27.36 14.49
C LEU A 16 6.31 27.42 14.06
N LEU A 17 6.05 27.52 12.76
CA LEU A 17 4.73 27.21 12.23
C LEU A 17 4.51 25.72 12.43
N ALA A 18 3.85 25.38 13.54
CA ALA A 18 3.29 24.06 13.76
C ALA A 18 2.23 23.81 12.68
N GLY A 19 2.62 23.11 11.62
CA GLY A 19 1.72 22.71 10.55
C GLY A 19 0.54 21.95 11.15
N ALA A 20 -0.68 22.37 10.83
CA ALA A 20 -1.87 21.72 11.34
C ALA A 20 -1.90 20.26 10.90
N ALA A 21 -1.74 19.35 11.86
CA ALA A 21 -1.89 17.91 11.68
C ALA A 21 -3.38 17.56 11.46
N GLY A 22 -3.94 18.01 10.34
CA GLY A 22 -5.34 17.83 10.01
C GLY A 22 -5.68 16.36 9.84
N ALA A 23 -6.77 15.92 10.47
CA ALA A 23 -7.34 14.62 10.19
C ALA A 23 -7.87 14.60 8.74
N GLN A 24 -7.38 13.68 7.92
CA GLN A 24 -7.82 13.54 6.53
C GLN A 24 -8.97 12.52 6.46
N ASP A 25 -10.05 12.88 5.80
CA ASP A 25 -11.23 12.02 5.62
C ASP A 25 -11.15 11.32 4.25
N ILE A 26 -10.83 10.03 4.25
CA ILE A 26 -10.63 9.24 3.03
C ILE A 26 -11.86 8.36 2.76
N TYR A 27 -12.44 8.51 1.59
CA TYR A 27 -13.54 7.72 1.07
C TYR A 27 -13.00 6.68 0.07
N GLN A 28 -13.26 5.40 0.33
CA GLN A 28 -12.93 4.29 -0.58
C GLN A 28 -14.21 3.63 -1.09
N TRP A 29 -14.33 3.43 -2.40
CA TRP A 29 -15.43 2.64 -2.98
C TRP A 29 -14.95 1.83 -4.17
N LYS A 30 -15.80 0.93 -4.67
CA LYS A 30 -15.51 0.09 -5.83
C LYS A 30 -16.53 0.40 -6.93
N ASP A 31 -16.06 0.75 -8.13
CA ASP A 31 -16.94 1.05 -9.26
C ASP A 31 -17.55 -0.22 -9.86
N ALA A 32 -18.51 -0.06 -10.78
CA ALA A 32 -19.20 -1.18 -11.43
C ALA A 32 -18.29 -2.08 -12.30
N ARG A 33 -17.05 -1.65 -12.60
CA ARG A 33 -16.03 -2.43 -13.31
C ARG A 33 -15.06 -3.12 -12.36
N GLY A 34 -15.24 -2.94 -11.05
CA GLY A 34 -14.41 -3.52 -10.01
C GLY A 34 -13.15 -2.72 -9.66
N VAL A 35 -13.01 -1.47 -10.13
CA VAL A 35 -11.88 -0.60 -9.80
C VAL A 35 -12.10 0.05 -8.43
N THR A 36 -11.11 -0.02 -7.54
CA THR A 36 -11.15 0.66 -6.24
C THR A 36 -10.70 2.11 -6.40
N HIS A 37 -11.56 3.06 -6.02
CA HIS A 37 -11.29 4.50 -6.04
C HIS A 37 -11.10 5.03 -4.62
N TYR A 38 -10.32 6.11 -4.50
CA TYR A 38 -10.07 6.83 -3.26
C TYR A 38 -10.28 8.34 -3.50
N SER A 39 -10.91 9.03 -2.55
CA SER A 39 -11.18 10.48 -2.62
C SER A 39 -11.21 11.09 -1.23
N GLU A 40 -10.93 12.40 -1.13
CA GLU A 40 -11.10 13.20 0.09
C GLU A 40 -12.52 13.80 0.20
N ALA A 41 -13.30 13.71 -0.88
CA ALA A 41 -14.72 14.06 -0.93
C ALA A 41 -15.59 12.81 -1.15
N PRO A 42 -16.81 12.74 -0.59
CA PRO A 42 -17.71 11.61 -0.80
C PRO A 42 -18.07 11.44 -2.29
N PRO A 43 -18.23 10.21 -2.80
CA PRO A 43 -18.62 9.98 -4.18
C PRO A 43 -20.02 10.55 -4.45
N SER A 44 -20.17 11.24 -5.58
CA SER A 44 -21.42 11.88 -6.00
C SER A 44 -22.48 10.90 -6.51
N GLY A 45 -22.09 9.67 -6.84
CA GLY A 45 -22.99 8.59 -7.22
C GLY A 45 -23.46 7.77 -6.01
N GLY A 46 -24.54 7.00 -6.19
CA GLY A 46 -25.15 6.18 -5.12
C GLY A 46 -24.33 4.96 -4.69
N GLU A 47 -23.03 4.92 -4.98
CA GLU A 47 -22.11 3.85 -4.64
C GLU A 47 -21.94 3.70 -3.12
N LYS A 48 -21.80 2.46 -2.65
CA LYS A 48 -21.47 2.17 -1.25
C LYS A 48 -19.99 2.43 -1.03
N TYR A 49 -19.69 3.39 -0.15
CA TYR A 49 -18.33 3.77 0.21
C TYR A 49 -18.01 3.41 1.67
N THR A 50 -16.74 3.17 1.92
CA THR A 50 -16.13 3.10 3.25
C THR A 50 -15.49 4.45 3.56
N HIS A 51 -15.87 5.07 4.66
CA HIS A 51 -15.25 6.30 5.14
C HIS A 51 -14.21 6.01 6.22
N ARG A 52 -12.99 6.55 6.08
CA ARG A 52 -11.89 6.37 7.01
C ARG A 52 -11.19 7.69 7.30
N ARG A 53 -11.31 8.15 8.55
CA ARG A 53 -10.52 9.26 9.08
C ARG A 53 -9.10 8.80 9.41
N VAL A 54 -8.11 9.48 8.86
CA VAL A 54 -6.68 9.27 9.12
C VAL A 54 -6.15 10.44 9.94
N THR A 55 -5.84 10.19 11.21
CA THR A 55 -5.13 11.13 12.09
C THR A 55 -3.63 10.87 12.05
N GLN A 56 -2.82 11.90 12.33
CA GLN A 56 -1.36 11.79 12.30
C GLN A 56 -0.79 10.84 13.37
N SER A 57 -1.55 10.58 14.44
CA SER A 57 -1.37 9.44 15.34
C SER A 57 -1.99 8.19 14.72
N GLY A 58 -1.17 7.21 14.35
CA GLY A 58 -1.54 6.10 13.48
C GLY A 58 -2.69 5.20 13.98
N ALA A 59 -3.56 4.85 13.03
CA ALA A 59 -4.61 3.82 13.07
C ALA A 59 -5.81 4.03 14.00
N SER A 60 -7.00 3.97 13.39
CA SER A 60 -8.25 3.53 14.02
C SER A 60 -8.72 2.22 13.35
N PRO A 61 -9.25 1.25 14.14
CA PRO A 61 -9.52 -0.12 13.68
C PRO A 61 -10.76 -0.21 12.77
N ALA A 62 -10.86 -1.33 12.05
CA ALA A 62 -11.98 -1.62 11.17
C ALA A 62 -13.21 -2.15 11.93
N GLN A 63 -14.40 -1.91 11.38
CA GLN A 63 -15.63 -2.62 11.75
C GLN A 63 -16.22 -3.27 10.48
N ALA A 64 -16.72 -4.51 10.61
CA ALA A 64 -17.00 -5.42 9.50
C ALA A 64 -18.50 -5.76 9.34
N ALA A 65 -18.82 -6.67 8.39
CA ALA A 65 -20.12 -7.24 7.96
C ALA A 65 -20.87 -6.44 6.86
N SER A 66 -21.62 -7.00 5.88
CA SER A 66 -21.82 -8.39 5.39
C SER A 66 -22.67 -8.34 4.08
N THR A 67 -22.82 -9.35 3.20
CA THR A 67 -22.05 -10.58 2.82
C THR A 67 -22.75 -11.26 1.62
N ALA A 68 -22.08 -11.49 0.48
CA ALA A 68 -22.49 -12.45 -0.58
C ALA A 68 -21.35 -12.70 -1.61
N ALA A 69 -21.12 -13.96 -2.00
CA ALA A 69 -20.10 -14.39 -2.97
C ALA A 69 -20.79 -15.11 -4.18
N PRO A 70 -20.11 -15.45 -5.30
CA PRO A 70 -18.95 -16.37 -5.31
C PRO A 70 -17.75 -16.02 -6.23
N ALA A 71 -16.58 -16.48 -5.77
CA ALA A 71 -15.43 -16.99 -6.54
C ALA A 71 -14.87 -16.21 -7.76
N THR A 72 -13.72 -15.57 -7.56
CA THR A 72 -12.46 -16.11 -8.12
C THR A 72 -11.29 -15.78 -7.18
N THR A 73 -10.24 -16.61 -7.19
CA THR A 73 -9.31 -16.78 -6.06
C THR A 73 -8.32 -15.64 -5.85
N ALA A 74 -8.76 -14.53 -5.27
CA ALA A 74 -7.88 -13.62 -4.54
C ALA A 74 -7.70 -14.15 -3.11
N THR A 75 -6.65 -14.96 -2.88
CA THR A 75 -6.20 -15.30 -1.53
C THR A 75 -5.58 -14.07 -0.89
N ALA A 76 -6.43 -13.14 -0.44
CA ALA A 76 -6.06 -12.11 0.50
C ALA A 76 -5.76 -12.79 1.84
N SER A 77 -4.51 -13.25 2.01
CA SER A 77 -4.03 -13.80 3.27
C SER A 77 -3.98 -12.70 4.34
N ALA A 78 -5.10 -12.50 4.99
CA ALA A 78 -5.15 -11.88 6.30
C ALA A 78 -4.52 -12.84 7.33
N ALA A 79 -3.28 -12.58 7.70
CA ALA A 79 -2.60 -13.07 8.89
C ALA A 79 -1.51 -12.04 9.23
N GLY A 80 -1.23 -11.67 10.49
CA GLY A 80 -1.38 -12.48 11.69
C GLY A 80 0.01 -12.97 12.10
N THR A 81 0.32 -12.93 13.39
CA THR A 81 1.66 -13.19 13.98
C THR A 81 2.23 -14.53 13.52
N GLY A 82 3.01 -14.51 12.43
CA GLY A 82 3.52 -15.70 11.74
C GLY A 82 5.00 -15.56 11.42
N ASP A 83 5.66 -16.71 11.23
CA ASP A 83 7.08 -16.74 10.90
C ASP A 83 7.33 -16.08 9.53
N PRO A 84 8.22 -15.06 9.44
CA PRO A 84 8.42 -14.30 8.21
C PRO A 84 9.05 -15.14 7.09
N ARG A 85 9.78 -16.22 7.44
CA ARG A 85 10.42 -17.11 6.47
C ARG A 85 9.41 -18.08 5.85
N ALA A 86 8.44 -18.58 6.62
CA ALA A 86 7.29 -19.33 6.11
C ALA A 86 6.44 -18.49 5.13
N GLU A 87 6.23 -17.20 5.45
CA GLU A 87 5.54 -16.25 4.56
C GLU A 87 6.31 -15.97 3.25
N GLN A 88 7.63 -15.78 3.35
CA GLN A 88 8.51 -15.64 2.19
C GLN A 88 8.52 -16.91 1.31
N CYS A 89 8.54 -18.10 1.94
CA CYS A 89 8.42 -19.37 1.22
C CYS A 89 7.07 -19.50 0.49
N ARG A 90 5.96 -19.17 1.15
CA ARG A 90 4.61 -19.20 0.53
C ARG A 90 4.54 -18.28 -0.68
N THR A 91 5.08 -17.07 -0.55
CA THR A 91 5.15 -16.07 -1.62
C THR A 91 6.00 -16.56 -2.80
N ALA A 92 7.19 -17.11 -2.53
CA ALA A 92 8.07 -17.65 -3.56
C ALA A 92 7.40 -18.80 -4.35
N ARG A 93 6.70 -19.71 -3.66
CA ARG A 93 5.95 -20.81 -4.31
C ARG A 93 4.80 -20.29 -5.19
N ALA A 94 4.01 -19.34 -4.70
CA ALA A 94 2.93 -18.73 -5.48
C ALA A 94 3.44 -18.02 -6.74
N ASN A 95 4.59 -17.33 -6.65
CA ASN A 95 5.22 -16.70 -7.80
C ASN A 95 5.69 -17.74 -8.84
N ILE A 96 6.30 -18.84 -8.40
CA ILE A 96 6.69 -19.96 -9.30
C ILE A 96 5.47 -20.53 -10.03
N GLU A 97 4.35 -20.73 -9.32
CA GLU A 97 3.11 -21.23 -9.92
C GLU A 97 2.54 -20.25 -10.97
N ALA A 98 2.42 -18.97 -10.64
CA ALA A 98 1.94 -17.94 -11.55
C ALA A 98 2.81 -17.80 -12.82
N LEU A 99 4.13 -17.86 -12.67
CA LEU A 99 5.08 -17.71 -13.78
C LEU A 99 5.14 -18.93 -14.70
N ASN A 100 4.89 -20.14 -14.19
CA ASN A 100 4.76 -21.36 -15.01
C ASN A 100 3.36 -21.52 -15.64
N GLY A 101 2.37 -20.73 -15.22
CA GLY A 101 1.03 -20.75 -15.79
C GLY A 101 1.02 -20.32 -17.26
N ALA A 102 0.16 -20.97 -18.06
CA ALA A 102 0.03 -20.71 -19.51
C ALA A 102 -0.58 -19.34 -19.88
N GLY A 103 -1.04 -18.56 -18.89
CA GLY A 103 -1.62 -17.23 -19.11
C GLY A 103 -0.55 -16.12 -19.15
N PRO A 104 -0.88 -14.95 -19.74
CA PRO A 104 -0.03 -13.77 -19.65
C PRO A 104 0.09 -13.32 -18.19
N VAL A 105 1.31 -13.00 -17.75
CA VAL A 105 1.57 -12.43 -16.42
C VAL A 105 1.81 -10.94 -16.59
N GLN A 106 0.99 -10.13 -15.90
CA GLN A 106 1.14 -8.68 -15.88
C GLN A 106 2.06 -8.26 -14.73
N GLN A 107 2.83 -7.20 -14.94
CA GLN A 107 3.58 -6.50 -13.91
C GLN A 107 3.30 -4.99 -14.01
N ASP A 108 3.20 -4.31 -12.88
CA ASP A 108 3.20 -2.85 -12.85
C ASP A 108 4.65 -2.35 -12.90
N ASP A 109 4.96 -1.42 -13.80
CA ASP A 109 6.31 -0.81 -13.91
C ASP A 109 6.52 0.38 -12.95
N GLY A 110 5.67 0.50 -11.92
CA GLY A 110 5.66 1.64 -11.00
C GLY A 110 4.90 2.87 -11.52
N SER A 111 4.52 2.90 -12.80
CA SER A 111 3.70 3.99 -13.37
C SER A 111 2.18 3.77 -13.22
N GLY A 112 1.76 2.66 -12.60
CA GLY A 112 0.36 2.24 -12.51
C GLY A 112 -0.23 1.67 -13.80
N ASN A 113 0.61 1.37 -14.80
CA ASN A 113 0.21 0.71 -16.04
C ASN A 113 0.66 -0.76 -16.02
N PRO A 114 -0.27 -1.74 -16.10
CA PRO A 114 0.09 -3.15 -16.16
C PRO A 114 0.62 -3.52 -17.55
N ARG A 115 1.87 -4.00 -17.62
CA ARG A 115 2.51 -4.51 -18.85
C ARG A 115 2.64 -6.03 -18.79
N THR A 116 2.49 -6.71 -19.92
CA THR A 116 2.71 -8.16 -20.01
C THR A 116 4.20 -8.46 -20.04
N LEU A 117 4.62 -9.41 -19.19
CA LEU A 117 6.00 -9.93 -19.19
C LEU A 117 6.24 -10.75 -20.45
N ASN A 118 7.33 -10.47 -21.15
CA ASN A 118 7.83 -11.34 -22.23
C ASN A 118 8.52 -12.59 -21.67
N ASP A 119 8.83 -13.56 -22.52
CA ASP A 119 9.37 -14.85 -22.12
C ASP A 119 10.71 -14.75 -21.35
N ALA A 120 11.58 -13.81 -21.72
CA ALA A 120 12.85 -13.60 -21.03
C ALA A 120 12.67 -12.94 -19.66
N GLU A 121 11.75 -11.96 -19.54
CA GLU A 121 11.40 -11.36 -18.25
C GLU A 121 10.73 -12.38 -17.32
N ARG A 122 9.82 -13.21 -17.85
CA ARG A 122 9.18 -14.31 -17.13
C ARG A 122 10.21 -15.34 -16.64
N ALA A 123 11.17 -15.72 -17.49
CA ALA A 123 12.25 -16.63 -17.11
C ALA A 123 13.12 -16.06 -15.98
N ALA A 124 13.54 -14.79 -16.09
CA ALA A 124 14.33 -14.13 -15.04
C ALA A 124 13.57 -14.01 -13.71
N GLN A 125 12.26 -13.72 -13.74
CA GLN A 125 11.43 -13.72 -12.52
C GLN A 125 11.26 -15.13 -11.94
N LEU A 126 11.18 -16.16 -12.80
CA LEU A 126 11.08 -17.54 -12.36
C LEU A 126 12.37 -18.00 -11.66
N GLU A 127 13.54 -17.65 -12.20
CA GLU A 127 14.83 -17.90 -11.55
C GLU A 127 14.94 -17.19 -10.19
N PHE A 128 14.49 -15.93 -10.10
CA PHE A 128 14.43 -15.19 -8.84
C PHE A 128 13.50 -15.86 -7.82
N ALA A 129 12.29 -16.26 -8.24
CA ALA A 129 11.34 -16.95 -7.38
C ALA A 129 11.86 -18.32 -6.91
N GLN A 130 12.56 -19.07 -7.77
CA GLN A 130 13.27 -20.31 -7.41
C GLN A 130 14.44 -20.08 -6.45
N ALA A 131 15.18 -18.96 -6.58
CA ALA A 131 16.22 -18.58 -5.63
C ALA A 131 15.62 -18.24 -4.25
N ALA A 132 14.54 -17.48 -4.20
CA ALA A 132 13.81 -17.18 -2.97
C ALA A 132 13.25 -18.47 -2.32
N ALA A 133 12.65 -19.38 -3.10
CA ALA A 133 12.16 -20.65 -2.59
C ALA A 133 13.30 -21.48 -1.96
N ARG A 134 14.48 -21.55 -2.59
CA ARG A 134 15.67 -22.22 -2.03
C ARG A 134 16.15 -21.60 -0.72
N ALA A 135 16.07 -20.29 -0.55
CA ALA A 135 16.48 -19.62 0.68
C ALA A 135 15.47 -19.82 1.85
N TYR A 136 14.17 -19.77 1.54
CA TYR A 136 13.13 -19.63 2.56
C TYR A 136 12.34 -20.91 2.86
N CYS A 137 12.32 -21.91 1.97
CA CYS A 137 11.48 -23.11 2.13
C CYS A 137 12.16 -24.34 2.75
N GLY A 138 13.36 -24.19 3.32
CA GLY A 138 14.16 -25.29 3.91
C GLY A 138 14.07 -25.38 5.42
#